data_AF-A0A8T3MRQ9-F1
#
_entry.id   AF-A0A8T3MRQ9-F1
#
_cell.length_a   1.000
_cell.length_b   1.000
_cell.length_c   1.000
_cell.angle_alpha   90.00
_cell.angle_beta   90.00
_cell.angle_gamma   90.00
#
_symmetry.space_group_name_H-M   'P 1'
#
loop_
_entity.id
_entity.type
_entity.pdbx_description
1 polymer ?
#
loop_
_entity_poly.entity_id
_entity_poly.type
_entity_poly.pdbx_seq_one_letter_code
_entity_poly.pdbx_strand_id
1 'polypeptide(L)'
;MPRWIQRFLVNAAFTAEPEPGQASVESRAGADATELRIRPGGPDLAAFPVLGITRRRMAFVVGAIVAAWVIIVFARQVSEAAAATSRAAAAVERNADLRLSVVALERELQLIQRQEYIVQQARGYGLGGPDEIPFMLAADAPPLAADAPGSASVRVGADLERRSPLETWLALLFGAGG
;
A
#
# COMPACT_ATOMS: atom_id res chain seq x y z
N MET A 1 -10.87 -20.46 -13.86
CA MET A 1 -11.30 -19.13 -14.35
C MET A 1 -11.66 -18.25 -13.15
N PRO A 2 -11.07 -17.06 -13.00
CA PRO A 2 -11.17 -16.29 -11.76
C PRO A 2 -12.48 -15.49 -11.67
N ARG A 3 -13.15 -15.56 -10.50
CA ARG A 3 -14.53 -15.08 -10.22
C ARG A 3 -14.73 -13.55 -10.33
N TRP A 4 -13.69 -12.76 -10.57
CA TRP A 4 -13.80 -11.31 -10.70
C TRP A 4 -14.33 -10.85 -12.07
N ILE A 5 -14.31 -11.71 -13.09
CA ILE A 5 -14.82 -11.38 -14.44
C ILE A 5 -16.36 -11.41 -14.51
N GLN A 6 -17.04 -12.22 -13.69
CA GLN A 6 -18.51 -12.30 -13.72
C GLN A 6 -19.22 -11.05 -13.19
N ARG A 7 -18.56 -10.24 -12.36
CA ARG A 7 -19.17 -9.04 -11.77
C ARG A 7 -19.19 -7.83 -12.71
N PHE A 8 -18.40 -7.85 -13.78
CA PHE A 8 -18.37 -6.77 -14.79
C PHE A 8 -19.41 -6.96 -15.91
N LEU A 9 -19.84 -8.21 -16.18
CA LEU A 9 -20.79 -8.50 -17.26
C LEU A 9 -22.27 -8.32 -16.88
N VAL A 10 -22.61 -8.33 -15.58
CA VAL A 10 -24.00 -8.13 -15.13
C VAL A 10 -24.44 -6.65 -15.21
N ASN A 11 -23.51 -5.69 -15.15
CA ASN A 11 -23.85 -4.27 -15.14
C ASN A 11 -23.94 -3.63 -16.55
N ALA A 12 -23.53 -4.35 -17.60
CA ALA A 12 -23.51 -3.85 -18.98
C ALA A 12 -24.74 -4.26 -19.81
N ALA A 13 -25.68 -5.03 -19.25
CA ALA A 13 -26.81 -5.60 -19.98
C ALA A 13 -28.17 -4.88 -19.76
N PHE A 14 -28.22 -3.75 -19.06
CA PHE A 14 -29.49 -3.05 -18.76
C PHE A 14 -29.80 -1.84 -19.65
N THR A 15 -29.06 -1.59 -20.73
CA THR A 15 -29.35 -0.46 -21.64
C THR A 15 -29.24 -0.86 -23.11
N ALA A 16 -30.03 -1.87 -23.50
CA ALA A 16 -30.41 -2.05 -24.89
C ALA A 16 -31.61 -3.01 -24.98
N GLU A 17 -32.83 -2.47 -25.04
CA GLU A 17 -33.84 -3.06 -25.92
C GLU A 17 -34.73 -1.97 -26.55
N PRO A 18 -35.21 -2.21 -27.79
CA PRO A 18 -35.76 -1.20 -28.68
C PRO A 18 -37.29 -1.08 -28.58
N GLU A 19 -37.80 0.14 -28.77
CA GLU A 19 -39.21 0.45 -28.96
C GLU A 19 -39.78 -0.20 -30.24
N PRO A 20 -40.83 -1.03 -30.15
CA PRO A 20 -41.65 -1.35 -31.31
C PRO A 20 -42.76 -0.30 -31.47
N GLY A 21 -42.91 0.19 -32.70
CA GLY A 21 -43.73 1.33 -33.04
C GLY A 21 -45.25 1.18 -32.84
N GLN A 22 -45.85 2.38 -32.79
CA GLN A 22 -47.16 2.77 -33.33
C GLN A 22 -48.42 2.13 -32.73
N ALA A 23 -49.21 2.97 -32.05
CA ALA A 23 -50.63 3.09 -32.36
C ALA A 23 -51.15 4.50 -32.01
N SER A 24 -51.68 5.14 -33.04
CA SER A 24 -52.44 6.39 -33.04
C SER A 24 -53.75 6.30 -32.23
N VAL A 25 -54.40 7.46 -32.06
CA VAL A 25 -55.71 7.78 -31.42
C VAL A 25 -55.42 8.59 -30.14
N GLU A 26 -55.78 9.88 -29.99
CA GLU A 26 -57.07 10.50 -30.30
C GLU A 26 -56.93 12.02 -30.38
N SER A 27 -57.47 12.60 -31.46
CA SER A 27 -57.73 14.03 -31.55
C SER A 27 -59.15 14.29 -31.02
N ARG A 28 -59.28 14.99 -29.88
CA ARG A 28 -60.48 15.77 -29.57
C ARG A 28 -60.23 16.86 -28.52
N ALA A 29 -60.30 18.10 -29.01
CA ALA A 29 -61.00 19.23 -28.43
C ALA A 29 -60.75 19.58 -26.95
N GLY A 30 -60.03 20.68 -26.77
CA GLY A 30 -60.58 21.87 -26.10
C GLY A 30 -60.45 21.92 -24.59
N ALA A 31 -59.60 22.81 -24.11
CA ALA A 31 -59.96 23.83 -23.13
C ALA A 31 -58.72 24.69 -22.84
N ASP A 32 -58.72 25.87 -23.44
CA ASP A 32 -58.44 27.14 -22.77
C ASP A 32 -57.89 27.02 -21.33
N ALA A 33 -56.57 27.16 -21.19
CA ALA A 33 -55.91 27.49 -19.94
C ALA A 33 -54.53 28.09 -20.23
N THR A 34 -54.55 29.37 -20.63
CA THR A 34 -53.53 30.38 -20.31
C THR A 34 -52.09 29.87 -20.25
N GLU A 35 -51.51 29.59 -21.41
CA GLU A 35 -50.07 29.45 -21.55
C GLU A 35 -49.45 30.85 -21.43
N LEU A 36 -49.26 31.30 -20.18
CA LEU A 36 -48.33 32.37 -19.83
C LEU A 36 -46.96 31.90 -20.30
N ARG A 37 -46.62 32.23 -21.56
CA ARG A 37 -45.25 32.18 -22.07
C ARG A 37 -44.41 33.12 -21.21
N ILE A 38 -43.91 32.60 -20.09
CA ILE A 38 -42.77 33.16 -19.39
C ILE A 38 -41.59 32.93 -20.32
N ARG A 39 -41.37 33.87 -21.23
CA ARG A 39 -40.04 34.02 -21.84
C ARG A 39 -39.07 34.21 -20.67
N PRO A 40 -38.01 33.41 -20.54
CA PRO A 40 -36.93 33.77 -19.64
C PRO A 40 -36.31 35.04 -20.24
N GLY A 41 -36.76 36.20 -19.76
CA GLY A 41 -36.01 37.43 -19.88
C GLY A 41 -34.68 37.14 -19.21
N GLY A 42 -33.63 37.00 -20.01
CA GLY A 42 -32.28 36.96 -19.49
C GLY A 42 -32.07 38.20 -18.61
N PRO A 43 -31.37 38.09 -17.46
CA PRO A 43 -31.17 39.23 -16.58
C PRO A 43 -30.64 40.42 -17.38
N ASP A 44 -31.38 41.53 -17.35
CA ASP A 44 -31.04 42.76 -18.05
C ASP A 44 -29.87 43.44 -17.32
N LEU A 45 -28.67 43.14 -17.79
CA LEU A 45 -27.42 43.72 -17.30
C LEU A 45 -27.21 45.17 -17.76
N ALA A 46 -28.17 45.77 -18.48
CA ALA A 46 -28.12 47.18 -18.88
C ALA A 46 -28.63 48.14 -17.78
N ALA A 47 -29.27 47.62 -16.73
CA ALA A 47 -29.86 48.43 -15.66
C ALA A 47 -28.90 48.75 -14.48
N PHE A 48 -27.65 48.29 -14.52
CA PHE A 48 -26.64 48.64 -13.51
C PHE A 48 -25.65 49.70 -14.04
N PRO A 49 -25.77 50.97 -13.61
CA PRO A 49 -24.88 52.06 -14.01
C PRO A 49 -23.59 52.06 -13.19
N VAL A 50 -22.89 50.92 -13.15
CA VAL A 50 -21.55 50.81 -12.55
C VAL A 50 -20.57 50.29 -13.62
N LEU A 51 -19.93 51.26 -14.29
CA LEU A 51 -18.77 51.14 -15.18
C LEU A 51 -18.95 50.29 -16.47
N GLY A 52 -18.59 50.89 -17.61
CA GLY A 52 -18.66 50.30 -18.96
C GLY A 52 -17.88 49.00 -19.16
N ILE A 53 -18.43 47.88 -18.72
CA ILE A 53 -17.95 46.53 -19.03
C ILE A 53 -18.69 46.06 -20.29
N THR A 54 -18.08 46.30 -21.46
CA THR A 54 -18.55 45.76 -22.74
C THR A 54 -18.77 44.24 -22.64
N ARG A 55 -19.81 43.69 -23.29
CA ARG A 55 -20.09 42.22 -23.34
C ARG A 55 -18.84 41.37 -23.63
N ARG A 56 -17.90 41.90 -24.43
CA ARG A 56 -16.59 41.28 -24.69
C ARG A 56 -15.76 41.06 -23.43
N ARG A 57 -15.68 42.05 -22.53
CA ARG A 57 -14.93 41.92 -21.26
C ARG A 57 -15.55 40.86 -20.36
N MET A 58 -16.88 40.76 -20.31
CA MET A 58 -17.55 39.71 -19.54
C MET A 58 -17.25 38.31 -20.10
N ALA A 59 -17.24 38.14 -21.43
CA ALA A 59 -16.88 36.86 -22.05
C ALA A 59 -15.44 36.44 -21.71
N PHE A 60 -14.49 37.38 -21.66
CA PHE A 60 -13.13 37.11 -21.21
C PHE A 60 -13.08 36.66 -19.73
N VAL A 61 -13.82 37.32 -18.85
CA VAL A 61 -13.87 36.94 -17.42
C VAL A 61 -14.44 35.54 -17.24
N VAL A 62 -15.57 35.23 -17.90
CA VAL A 62 -16.17 33.90 -17.85
C VAL A 62 -15.22 32.85 -18.43
N GLY A 63 -14.58 33.14 -19.57
CA GLY A 63 -13.59 32.25 -20.17
C GLY A 63 -12.40 31.98 -19.24
N ALA A 64 -11.89 33.01 -18.55
CA ALA A 64 -10.80 32.88 -17.59
C ALA A 64 -11.22 32.03 -16.38
N ILE A 65 -12.44 32.20 -15.88
CA ILE A 65 -12.98 31.38 -14.78
C ILE A 65 -13.09 29.92 -15.21
N VAL A 66 -13.62 29.64 -16.40
CA VAL A 66 -13.72 28.27 -16.93
C VAL A 66 -12.34 27.65 -17.12
N ALA A 67 -11.40 28.39 -17.70
CA ALA A 67 -10.02 27.91 -17.88
C ALA A 67 -9.36 27.60 -16.53
N ALA A 68 -9.49 28.49 -15.55
CA ALA A 68 -8.99 28.25 -14.20
C ALA A 68 -9.64 27.02 -13.56
N TRP A 69 -10.96 26.85 -13.71
CA TRP A 69 -11.69 25.69 -13.19
C TRP A 69 -11.20 24.38 -13.82
N VAL A 70 -10.99 24.37 -15.14
CA VAL A 70 -10.46 23.22 -15.87
C VAL A 70 -9.06 22.84 -15.35
N ILE A 71 -8.17 23.82 -15.17
CA ILE A 71 -6.83 23.59 -14.61
C ILE A 71 -6.92 22.97 -13.22
N ILE A 72 -7.81 23.47 -12.35
CA ILE A 72 -8.01 22.93 -11.00
C ILE A 72 -8.46 21.46 -11.05
N VAL A 73 -9.43 21.13 -11.91
CA VAL A 73 -9.92 19.75 -12.06
C VAL A 73 -8.83 18.82 -12.59
N PHE A 74 -8.07 19.24 -13.60
CA PHE A 74 -6.96 18.45 -14.12
C PHE A 74 -5.85 18.23 -13.09
N ALA A 75 -5.47 19.27 -12.34
CA ALA A 75 -4.48 19.15 -11.27
C ALA A 75 -4.91 18.11 -10.23
N ARG A 76 -6.21 18.09 -9.87
CA ARG A 76 -6.77 17.10 -8.96
C ARG A 76 -6.71 15.68 -9.55
N GLN A 77 -7.10 15.50 -10.81
CA GLN A 77 -7.06 14.19 -11.47
C GLN A 77 -5.63 13.64 -11.58
N VAL A 78 -4.66 14.48 -11.93
CA VAL A 78 -3.24 14.10 -12.00
C VAL A 78 -2.71 13.70 -10.62
N SER A 79 -3.09 14.43 -9.56
CA SER A 79 -2.72 14.09 -8.18
C SER A 79 -3.33 12.76 -7.74
N GLU A 80 -4.61 12.52 -8.02
CA GLU A 80 -5.28 11.26 -7.70
C GLU A 80 -4.67 10.07 -8.44
N ALA A 81 -4.33 10.25 -9.73
CA ALA A 81 -3.63 9.24 -10.53
C ALA A 81 -2.22 8.96 -10.00
N ALA A 82 -1.44 10.01 -9.67
CA ALA A 82 -0.12 9.86 -9.08
C ALA A 82 -0.16 9.15 -7.73
N ALA A 83 -1.15 9.47 -6.89
CA ALA A 83 -1.38 8.81 -5.61
C ALA A 83 -1.82 7.34 -5.79
N ALA A 84 -2.58 7.02 -6.84
CA ALA A 84 -2.93 5.64 -7.13
C ALA A 84 -1.69 4.82 -7.56
N THR A 85 -0.86 5.37 -8.44
CA THR A 85 0.38 4.72 -8.90
C THR A 85 1.38 4.54 -7.75
N SER A 86 1.57 5.55 -6.88
CA SER A 86 2.48 5.43 -5.74
C SER A 86 2.03 4.36 -4.74
N ARG A 87 0.73 4.26 -4.47
CA ARG A 87 0.18 3.20 -3.62
C ARG A 87 0.38 1.82 -4.23
N ALA A 88 0.22 1.68 -5.54
CA ALA A 88 0.46 0.43 -6.25
C ALA A 88 1.94 0.01 -6.18
N ALA A 89 2.87 0.94 -6.44
CA ALA A 89 4.30 0.69 -6.32
C ALA A 89 4.69 0.27 -4.90
N ALA A 90 4.22 1.00 -3.89
CA ALA A 90 4.48 0.68 -2.49
C ALA A 90 3.88 -0.68 -2.07
N ALA A 91 2.75 -1.09 -2.66
CA ALA A 91 2.18 -2.41 -2.43
C ALA A 91 3.03 -3.52 -3.05
N VAL A 92 3.60 -3.30 -4.24
CA VAL A 92 4.51 -4.27 -4.87
C VAL A 92 5.76 -4.47 -4.03
N GLU A 93 6.37 -3.38 -3.55
CA GLU A 93 7.55 -3.40 -2.68
C GLU A 93 7.27 -4.18 -1.38
N ARG A 94 6.21 -3.82 -0.65
CA ARG A 94 5.81 -4.56 0.56
C ARG A 94 5.56 -6.04 0.31
N ASN A 95 4.96 -6.39 -0.83
CA ASN A 95 4.74 -7.79 -1.18
C ASN A 95 6.07 -8.52 -1.45
N ALA A 96 7.07 -7.86 -2.03
CA ALA A 96 8.39 -8.44 -2.22
C ALA A 96 9.06 -8.74 -0.86
N ASP A 97 9.02 -7.79 0.07
CA ASP A 97 9.58 -7.96 1.42
C ASP A 97 8.89 -9.08 2.21
N LEU A 98 7.56 -9.15 2.13
CA LEU A 98 6.77 -10.21 2.77
C LEU A 98 7.13 -11.58 2.20
N ARG A 99 7.33 -11.69 0.89
CA ARG A 99 7.73 -12.96 0.26
C ARG A 99 9.11 -13.41 0.74
N LEU A 100 10.07 -12.50 0.85
CA LEU A 100 11.40 -12.82 1.39
C LEU A 100 11.31 -13.30 2.85
N SER A 101 10.49 -12.62 3.65
CA SER A 101 10.24 -12.97 5.05
C SER A 101 9.61 -14.36 5.18
N VAL A 102 8.58 -14.67 4.37
CA VAL A 102 7.93 -15.99 4.35
C VAL A 102 8.94 -17.07 4.00
N VAL A 103 9.76 -16.88 2.95
CA VAL A 103 10.79 -17.87 2.56
C VAL A 103 11.86 -18.05 3.64
N ALA A 104 12.23 -16.99 4.36
CA ALA A 104 13.14 -17.10 5.51
C ALA A 104 12.51 -17.90 6.66
N LEU A 105 11.27 -17.57 7.04
CA LEU A 105 10.54 -18.24 8.11
C LEU A 105 10.24 -19.70 7.79
N GLU A 106 9.90 -20.03 6.55
CA GLU A 106 9.69 -21.40 6.11
C GLU A 106 10.97 -22.23 6.24
N ARG A 107 12.13 -21.66 5.89
CA ARG A 107 13.42 -22.32 6.07
C ARG A 107 13.75 -22.53 7.54
N GLU A 108 13.50 -21.55 8.40
CA GLU A 108 13.70 -21.67 9.84
C GLU A 108 12.78 -22.72 10.45
N LEU A 109 11.49 -22.71 10.07
CA LEU A 109 10.52 -23.71 10.49
C LEU A 109 10.96 -25.12 10.08
N GLN A 110 11.45 -25.28 8.85
CA GLN A 110 12.00 -26.56 8.38
C GLN A 110 13.21 -27.01 9.21
N LEU A 111 14.05 -26.09 9.71
CA LEU A 111 15.18 -26.43 10.59
C LEU A 111 14.71 -26.82 11.99
N ILE A 112 13.74 -26.11 12.55
CA ILE A 112 13.21 -26.36 13.90
C ILE A 112 12.39 -27.65 13.96
N GLN A 113 11.66 -27.99 12.89
CA GLN A 113 10.87 -29.21 12.81
C GLN A 113 11.71 -30.49 12.63
N ARG A 114 13.01 -30.36 12.33
CA ARG A 114 13.90 -31.51 12.21
C ARG A 114 13.98 -32.27 13.52
N GLN A 115 13.92 -33.59 13.43
CA GLN A 115 13.95 -34.47 14.60
C GLN A 115 15.21 -34.24 15.44
N GLU A 116 16.34 -33.95 14.80
CA GLU A 116 17.62 -33.70 15.47
C GLU A 116 17.53 -32.45 16.38
N TYR A 117 16.87 -31.39 15.91
CA TYR A 117 16.63 -30.18 16.69
C TYR A 117 15.69 -30.47 17.87
N ILE A 118 14.60 -31.20 17.63
CA ILE A 118 13.63 -31.57 18.67
C ILE A 118 14.31 -32.39 19.78
N VAL A 119 15.10 -33.41 19.41
CA VAL A 119 15.84 -34.24 20.37
C VAL A 119 16.88 -33.41 21.12
N GLN A 120 17.58 -32.50 20.44
CA GLN A 120 18.52 -31.59 21.09
C GLN A 120 17.84 -30.69 22.12
N GLN A 121 16.68 -30.10 21.79
CA GLN A 121 15.91 -29.28 22.73
C GLN A 121 15.37 -30.12 23.88
N ALA A 122 14.84 -31.33 23.60
CA ALA A 122 14.34 -32.25 24.61
C ALA A 122 15.41 -32.59 25.66
N ARG A 123 16.67 -32.81 25.24
CA ARG A 123 17.81 -33.02 26.15
C ARG A 123 18.06 -31.83 27.08
N GLY A 124 17.91 -30.60 26.59
CA GLY A 124 18.01 -29.38 27.40
C GLY A 124 16.95 -29.30 28.51
N TYR A 125 15.81 -29.97 28.32
CA TYR A 125 14.74 -30.09 29.32
C TYR A 125 14.78 -31.41 30.12
N GLY A 126 15.84 -32.22 29.96
CA GLY A 126 15.95 -33.53 30.63
C GLY A 126 15.04 -34.62 30.06
N LEU A 127 14.40 -34.39 28.90
CA LEU A 127 13.54 -35.33 28.19
C LEU A 127 14.32 -36.13 27.12
N GLY A 128 15.58 -36.45 27.41
CA GLY A 128 16.47 -37.21 26.54
C GLY A 128 16.10 -38.69 26.44
N GLY A 129 16.98 -39.49 25.83
CA GLY A 129 16.82 -40.94 25.80
C GLY A 129 16.80 -41.57 27.21
N PRO A 130 16.21 -42.76 27.38
CA PRO A 130 16.10 -43.41 28.70
C PRO A 130 17.46 -43.71 29.35
N ASP A 131 18.50 -43.93 28.54
CA ASP A 131 19.87 -44.20 29.00
C ASP A 131 20.84 -43.02 28.72
N GLU A 132 20.30 -41.84 28.44
CA GLU A 132 21.11 -40.67 28.08
C GLU A 132 21.64 -39.94 29.32
N ILE A 133 22.97 -39.85 29.45
CA ILE A 133 23.62 -39.10 30.53
C ILE A 133 23.78 -37.64 30.06
N PRO A 134 23.15 -36.66 30.71
CA PRO A 134 23.30 -35.26 30.32
C PRO A 134 24.74 -34.80 30.53
N PHE A 135 25.31 -34.13 29.51
CA PHE A 135 26.60 -33.45 29.64
C PHE A 135 26.43 -32.23 30.55
N MET A 136 26.70 -32.41 31.83
CA MET A 136 26.80 -31.32 32.80
C MET A 136 28.23 -31.25 33.34
N LEU A 137 28.71 -30.03 33.50
CA LEU A 137 29.93 -29.79 34.27
C LEU A 137 29.65 -30.15 35.74
N ALA A 138 30.59 -30.83 36.39
CA ALA A 138 30.53 -31.03 37.83
C ALA A 138 30.46 -29.66 38.53
N ALA A 139 29.78 -29.60 39.68
CA ALA A 139 29.60 -28.33 40.39
C ALA A 139 30.95 -27.69 40.83
N ASP A 140 31.98 -28.51 40.95
CA ASP A 140 33.37 -28.15 41.28
C ASP A 140 34.29 -28.11 40.06
N ALA A 141 33.74 -28.17 38.83
CA ALA A 141 34.54 -28.09 37.62
C ALA A 141 35.30 -26.75 37.55
N PRO A 142 36.60 -26.76 37.21
CA PRO A 142 37.36 -25.54 37.00
C PRO A 142 36.71 -24.64 35.94
N PRO A 143 36.78 -23.31 36.09
CA PRO A 143 36.26 -22.40 35.07
C PRO A 143 37.00 -22.62 33.74
N LEU A 144 36.25 -22.55 32.62
CA LEU A 144 36.86 -22.58 31.30
C LEU A 144 37.83 -21.40 31.13
N ALA A 145 38.93 -21.64 30.41
CA ALA A 145 39.84 -20.57 30.01
C ALA A 145 39.10 -19.49 29.20
N ALA A 146 39.54 -18.23 29.30
CA ALA A 146 38.83 -17.10 28.70
C ALA A 146 38.71 -17.20 27.16
N ASP A 147 39.65 -17.87 26.51
CA ASP A 147 39.71 -18.09 25.07
C ASP A 147 39.09 -19.43 24.63
N ALA A 148 38.67 -20.28 25.57
CA ALA A 148 38.07 -21.56 25.24
C ALA A 148 36.67 -21.39 24.58
N PRO A 149 36.32 -22.21 23.57
CA PRO A 149 34.97 -22.24 23.03
C PRO A 149 33.94 -22.52 24.13
N GLY A 150 32.87 -21.72 24.20
CA GLY A 150 31.86 -21.83 25.24
C GLY A 150 32.22 -21.18 26.59
N SER A 151 33.38 -20.52 26.69
CA SER A 151 33.72 -19.66 27.83
C SER A 151 32.75 -18.49 27.95
N ALA A 152 32.73 -17.87 29.14
CA ALA A 152 31.89 -16.72 29.42
C ALA A 152 32.11 -15.54 28.45
N SER A 153 33.33 -15.39 27.94
CA SER A 153 33.79 -14.34 27.03
C SER A 153 33.57 -14.65 25.55
N VAL A 154 33.45 -15.93 25.16
CA VAL A 154 33.33 -16.36 23.75
C VAL A 154 31.90 -16.82 23.41
N ARG A 155 30.99 -16.95 24.39
CA ARG A 155 29.61 -17.37 24.14
C ARG A 155 28.86 -16.40 23.20
N VAL A 156 27.94 -16.97 22.41
CA VAL A 156 27.00 -16.18 21.59
C VAL A 156 26.19 -15.27 22.50
N GLY A 157 26.28 -13.95 22.29
CA GLY A 157 25.64 -12.95 23.16
C GLY A 157 26.51 -12.44 24.31
N ALA A 158 27.78 -12.86 24.42
CA ALA A 158 28.74 -12.14 25.25
C ALA A 158 28.88 -10.69 24.77
N ASP A 159 29.07 -9.75 25.69
CA ASP A 159 29.45 -8.37 25.38
C ASP A 159 30.87 -8.37 24.82
N LEU A 160 30.98 -8.73 23.55
CA LEU A 160 32.14 -8.44 22.74
C LEU A 160 32.06 -6.95 22.39
N GLU A 161 33.15 -6.23 22.65
CA GLU A 161 33.32 -4.87 22.16
C GLU A 161 33.14 -4.89 20.64
N ARG A 162 31.96 -4.45 20.17
CA ARG A 162 31.58 -4.49 18.76
C ARG A 162 32.35 -3.41 18.03
N ARG A 163 33.59 -3.71 17.66
CA ARG A 163 34.33 -2.86 16.72
C ARG A 163 33.57 -2.81 15.41
N SER A 164 33.48 -1.62 14.85
CA SER A 164 32.90 -1.47 13.52
C SER A 164 33.69 -2.31 12.50
N PRO A 165 33.05 -2.80 11.42
CA PRO A 165 33.77 -3.48 10.35
C PRO A 165 34.94 -2.64 9.82
N LEU A 166 34.76 -1.31 9.72
CA LEU A 166 35.80 -0.39 9.28
C LEU A 166 37.01 -0.36 10.23
N GLU A 167 36.81 -0.27 11.54
CA GLU A 167 37.91 -0.34 12.52
C GLU A 167 38.67 -1.66 12.45
N THR A 168 37.95 -2.76 12.22
CA THR A 168 38.57 -4.08 12.04
C THR A 168 39.46 -4.10 10.79
N TRP A 169 38.98 -3.53 9.68
CA TRP A 169 39.76 -3.41 8.45
C TRP A 169 40.97 -2.47 8.61
N LEU A 170 40.80 -1.32 9.27
CA LEU A 170 41.90 -0.39 9.52
C LEU A 170 42.96 -1.01 10.43
N ALA A 171 42.57 -1.71 11.49
CA ALA A 171 43.50 -2.42 12.37
C ALA A 171 44.27 -3.54 11.63
N LEU A 172 43.63 -4.21 10.66
CA LEU A 172 44.27 -5.27 9.88
C LEU A 172 45.26 -4.70 8.85
N LEU A 173 44.94 -3.58 8.23
CA LEU A 173 45.77 -2.94 7.20
C LEU A 173 46.91 -2.10 7.79
N PHE A 174 46.70 -1.51 8.97
CA PHE A 174 47.63 -0.53 9.56
C PHE A 174 48.17 -0.94 10.95
N GLY A 175 47.74 -2.10 11.48
CA GLY A 175 48.08 -2.56 12.84
C GLY A 175 47.07 -2.07 13.88
N ALA A 176 46.89 -2.85 14.96
CA ALA A 176 45.94 -2.55 16.03
C ALA A 176 46.41 -1.38 16.91
N GLY A 177 46.28 -0.15 16.40
CA GLY A 177 46.62 1.10 17.09
C GLY A 177 48.13 1.31 17.26
N GLY A 178 48.58 2.57 17.23
CA GLY A 178 49.86 2.94 17.82
C GLY A 178 49.83 2.83 19.34
#